data_AF-A0A9E1WDS3-F1
#
_entry.id   AF-A0A9E1WDS3-F1
#
_cell.length_a   1.000
_cell.length_b   1.000
_cell.length_c   1.000
_cell.angle_alpha   90.00
_cell.angle_beta   90.00
_cell.angle_gamma   90.00
#
_symmetry.space_group_name_H-M   'P 1'
#
loop_
_entity.id
_entity.type
_entity.pdbx_description
1 polymer ?
#
loop_
_entity_poly.entity_id
_entity_poly.type
_entity_poly.pdbx_seq_one_letter_code
_entity_poly.pdbx_strand_id
1 'polypeptide(L)'
;MRFIQSFLIILITSSSLVFSQSPSQSNEGSVRIVQLLRQENSIRRYPDALPSLLKMLNEQSNARFDTDPLFINTLTDERLLENPILYINCDEQPNLEFPQEERDALRRYMEQGGFIYLDAGIKASFLGQDLGHSYAAWEERPEVKELFSKILPEKTFIPLGRDHDLFRTFFTGLPKNKDLEIQTEQKRLPETVLSFVEREKWPQATYSFVGIKVKGRLACVASPICAMGWGRDEFGAWIPPISFRVRESAENFDQNLKLASFSGGTYEVTREDGLKDIIYSENGQRPLWVQEPNGKWRIFKYYSGEEISNYAHAFYSRLGMNVFLYALLN
;
A
#
# COMPACT_ATOMS: atom_id res chain seq x y z
N MET A 1 -18.57 7.32 84.95
CA MET A 1 -17.52 6.45 84.38
C MET A 1 -18.18 5.16 83.87
N ARG A 2 -18.51 5.09 82.57
CA ARG A 2 -18.80 3.89 81.78
C ARG A 2 -18.98 4.32 80.32
N PHE A 3 -18.13 3.77 79.46
CA PHE A 3 -18.04 4.02 78.03
C PHE A 3 -19.25 3.43 77.30
N ILE A 4 -19.81 4.16 76.32
CA ILE A 4 -20.64 3.60 75.26
C ILE A 4 -19.97 3.98 73.94
N GLN A 5 -19.34 3.01 73.29
CA GLN A 5 -18.80 3.13 71.94
C GLN A 5 -19.96 3.09 70.94
N SER A 6 -20.03 4.10 70.06
CA SER A 6 -20.90 4.09 68.89
C SER A 6 -20.14 3.50 67.70
N PHE A 7 -20.63 2.40 67.15
CA PHE A 7 -20.16 1.85 65.87
C PHE A 7 -21.02 2.43 64.74
N LEU A 8 -20.39 3.17 63.83
CA LEU A 8 -20.99 3.68 62.60
C LEU A 8 -20.76 2.63 61.49
N ILE A 9 -21.83 1.99 61.01
CA ILE A 9 -21.78 1.10 59.85
C ILE A 9 -21.95 1.96 58.60
N ILE A 10 -20.89 2.10 57.80
CA ILE A 10 -20.94 2.72 56.47
C ILE A 10 -21.30 1.62 55.46
N LEU A 11 -22.53 1.68 54.92
CA LEU A 11 -22.92 0.89 53.75
C LEU A 11 -22.30 1.54 52.50
N ILE A 12 -21.35 0.85 51.88
CA ILE A 12 -20.83 1.20 50.56
C ILE A 12 -21.70 0.48 49.53
N THR A 13 -22.61 1.21 48.89
CA THR A 13 -23.34 0.71 47.72
C THR A 13 -22.44 0.81 46.49
N SER A 14 -21.97 -0.33 45.99
CA SER A 14 -21.24 -0.46 44.74
C SER A 14 -22.18 -0.22 43.54
N SER A 15 -22.16 1.00 43.02
CA SER A 15 -22.77 1.32 41.71
C SER A 15 -21.87 0.77 40.60
N SER A 16 -22.23 -0.39 40.06
CA SER A 16 -21.64 -0.96 38.86
C SER A 16 -21.94 -0.06 37.66
N LEU A 17 -20.93 0.63 37.15
CA LEU A 17 -20.96 1.27 35.84
C LEU A 17 -21.03 0.16 34.78
N VAL A 18 -22.23 -0.06 34.24
CA VAL A 18 -22.43 -0.85 33.03
C VAL A 18 -21.89 -0.02 31.87
N PHE A 19 -20.73 -0.42 31.34
CA PHE A 19 -20.29 0.04 30.03
C PHE A 19 -21.30 -0.47 29.00
N SER A 20 -22.11 0.44 28.47
CA SER A 20 -22.93 0.19 27.29
C SER A 20 -21.98 -0.04 26.11
N GLN A 21 -21.74 -1.29 25.75
CA GLN A 21 -21.23 -1.61 24.42
C GLN A 21 -22.26 -1.11 23.41
N SER A 22 -21.87 -0.14 22.59
CA SER A 22 -22.63 0.24 21.40
C SER A 22 -22.92 -1.03 20.62
N PRO A 23 -24.18 -1.31 20.22
CA PRO A 23 -24.47 -2.48 19.41
C PRO A 23 -23.69 -2.34 18.09
N SER A 24 -22.88 -3.34 17.76
CA SER A 24 -22.32 -3.48 16.42
C SER A 24 -23.50 -3.51 15.45
N GLN A 25 -23.56 -2.52 14.54
CA GLN A 25 -24.48 -2.59 13.42
C GLN A 25 -24.22 -3.90 12.69
N SER A 26 -25.25 -4.72 12.55
CA SER A 26 -25.19 -5.94 11.75
C SER A 26 -24.84 -5.55 10.32
N ASN A 27 -23.60 -5.86 9.92
CA ASN A 27 -23.01 -5.60 8.60
C ASN A 27 -23.53 -6.54 7.50
N GLU A 28 -24.82 -6.92 7.56
CA GLU A 28 -25.44 -7.80 6.56
C GLU A 28 -25.33 -7.19 5.16
N GLY A 29 -24.69 -7.92 4.26
CA GLY A 29 -24.47 -7.52 2.86
C GLY A 29 -23.25 -6.62 2.61
N SER A 30 -22.42 -6.34 3.63
CA SER A 30 -21.13 -5.68 3.40
C SER A 30 -20.06 -6.67 2.90
N VAL A 31 -19.22 -6.20 1.97
CA VAL A 31 -18.03 -6.90 1.50
C VAL A 31 -16.96 -6.83 2.58
N ARG A 32 -16.51 -7.97 3.07
CA ARG A 32 -15.41 -8.04 4.02
C ARG A 32 -14.10 -8.42 3.30
N ILE A 33 -13.03 -7.69 3.60
CA ILE A 33 -11.70 -7.96 3.05
C ILE A 33 -10.98 -8.92 3.98
N VAL A 34 -10.40 -9.97 3.42
CA VAL A 34 -9.56 -10.90 4.18
C VAL A 34 -8.13 -10.39 4.22
N GLN A 35 -7.52 -10.32 5.40
CA GLN A 35 -6.12 -9.95 5.57
C GLN A 35 -5.34 -11.12 6.18
N LEU A 36 -4.23 -11.49 5.55
CA LEU A 36 -3.35 -12.54 6.06
C LEU A 36 -2.39 -11.98 7.12
N LEU A 37 -2.46 -12.51 8.35
CA LEU A 37 -1.51 -12.28 9.43
C LEU A 37 -1.08 -13.62 10.04
N ARG A 38 0.05 -14.17 9.58
CA ARG A 38 0.52 -15.51 10.00
C ARG A 38 1.04 -15.59 11.44
N GLN A 39 1.24 -14.45 12.11
CA GLN A 39 1.71 -14.37 13.49
C GLN A 39 0.91 -13.34 14.27
N GLU A 40 0.31 -13.75 15.38
CA GLU A 40 -0.53 -12.89 16.24
C GLU A 40 0.24 -11.69 16.81
N ASN A 41 1.55 -11.82 17.01
CA ASN A 41 2.43 -10.76 17.52
C ASN A 41 3.35 -10.17 16.43
N SER A 42 2.97 -10.27 15.15
CA SER A 42 3.70 -9.62 14.07
C SER A 42 3.58 -8.09 14.16
N ILE A 43 4.64 -7.40 13.73
CA ILE A 43 4.59 -5.95 13.56
C ILE A 43 3.65 -5.64 12.40
N ARG A 44 2.50 -5.03 12.69
CA ARG A 44 1.61 -4.50 11.66
C ARG A 44 2.19 -3.24 11.04
N ARG A 45 2.32 -3.23 9.72
CA ARG A 45 2.72 -2.08 8.92
C ARG A 45 1.47 -1.32 8.52
N TYR A 46 1.41 -0.05 8.91
CA TYR A 46 0.27 0.82 8.61
C TYR A 46 -1.07 0.23 9.11
N PRO A 47 -1.23 -0.02 10.42
CA PRO A 47 -2.40 -0.71 10.97
C PRO A 47 -3.73 -0.01 10.63
N ASP A 48 -3.71 1.32 10.49
CA ASP A 48 -4.90 2.12 10.18
C ASP A 48 -5.17 2.26 8.68
N ALA A 49 -4.27 1.79 7.82
CA ALA A 49 -4.33 2.01 6.37
C ALA A 49 -5.54 1.35 5.70
N LEU A 50 -5.67 0.03 5.83
CA LEU A 50 -6.76 -0.69 5.20
C LEU A 50 -8.14 -0.28 5.77
N PRO A 51 -8.34 -0.20 7.11
CA PRO A 51 -9.59 0.32 7.67
C PRO A 51 -9.96 1.72 7.15
N SER A 52 -8.98 2.63 7.07
CA SER A 52 -9.19 3.99 6.55
C SER A 52 -9.57 3.99 5.07
N LEU A 53 -8.91 3.17 4.24
CA LEU A 53 -9.25 3.05 2.83
C LEU A 53 -10.67 2.53 2.62
N LEU A 54 -11.08 1.51 3.38
CA LEU A 54 -12.42 0.94 3.30
C LEU A 54 -13.49 1.93 3.76
N LYS A 55 -13.19 2.74 4.78
CA LYS A 55 -14.04 3.86 5.18
C LYS A 55 -14.19 4.89 4.05
N MET A 56 -13.08 5.29 3.42
CA MET A 56 -13.12 6.20 2.27
C MET A 56 -13.92 5.62 1.08
N LEU A 57 -13.82 4.31 0.82
CA LEU A 57 -14.62 3.63 -0.19
C LEU A 57 -16.13 3.74 0.11
N ASN A 58 -16.52 3.55 1.37
CA ASN A 58 -17.91 3.68 1.79
C ASN A 58 -18.42 5.12 1.72
N GLU A 59 -17.55 6.10 1.99
CA GLU A 59 -17.89 7.53 1.94
C GLU A 59 -18.03 8.05 0.50
N GLN A 60 -17.23 7.53 -0.43
CA GLN A 60 -17.11 8.08 -1.78
C GLN A 60 -17.77 7.24 -2.87
N SER A 61 -18.17 6.00 -2.58
CA SER A 61 -18.80 5.10 -3.53
C SER A 61 -20.09 4.48 -2.96
N ASN A 62 -20.83 3.77 -3.81
CA ASN A 62 -21.99 2.99 -3.37
C ASN A 62 -21.63 1.57 -2.90
N ALA A 63 -20.34 1.22 -2.89
CA ALA A 63 -19.89 -0.03 -2.30
C ALA A 63 -20.13 0.00 -0.77
N ARG A 64 -20.27 -1.19 -0.18
CA ARG A 64 -20.41 -1.34 1.27
C ARG A 64 -19.35 -2.32 1.73
N PHE A 65 -18.24 -1.81 2.22
CA PHE A 65 -17.18 -2.59 2.83
C PHE A 65 -17.35 -2.64 4.34
N ASP A 66 -17.05 -3.78 4.94
CA ASP A 66 -16.75 -3.83 6.36
C ASP A 66 -15.39 -3.16 6.60
N THR A 67 -15.35 -2.13 7.44
CA THR A 67 -14.10 -1.41 7.76
C THR A 67 -13.19 -2.17 8.71
N ASP A 68 -13.67 -3.26 9.32
CA ASP A 68 -12.89 -4.19 10.12
C ASP A 68 -12.52 -5.44 9.28
N PRO A 69 -11.27 -5.54 8.77
CA PRO A 69 -10.85 -6.67 7.95
C PRO A 69 -10.95 -8.01 8.69
N LEU A 70 -11.25 -9.08 7.94
CA LEU A 70 -11.19 -10.43 8.47
C LEU A 70 -9.74 -10.91 8.52
N PHE A 71 -9.18 -11.03 9.72
CA PHE A 71 -7.85 -11.61 9.88
C PHE A 71 -7.90 -13.15 9.84
N ILE A 72 -7.05 -13.73 8.98
CA ILE A 72 -6.76 -15.17 8.93
C ILE A 72 -5.26 -15.39 9.10
N ASN A 73 -4.86 -16.55 9.64
CA ASN A 73 -3.45 -16.90 9.85
C ASN A 73 -2.94 -18.00 8.89
N THR A 74 -3.84 -18.63 8.13
CA THR A 74 -3.56 -19.65 7.13
C THR A 74 -4.44 -19.44 5.90
N LEU A 75 -3.91 -19.71 4.71
CA LEU A 75 -4.64 -19.66 3.45
C LEU A 75 -5.61 -20.83 3.25
N THR A 76 -5.60 -21.83 4.13
CA THR A 76 -6.60 -22.92 4.15
C THR A 76 -7.87 -22.58 4.93
N ASP A 77 -7.93 -21.39 5.55
CA ASP A 77 -9.11 -20.94 6.29
C ASP A 77 -10.33 -20.86 5.35
N GLU A 78 -11.41 -21.54 5.71
CA GLU A 78 -12.62 -21.65 4.87
C GLU A 78 -13.23 -20.27 4.58
N ARG A 79 -13.07 -19.33 5.51
CA ARG A 79 -13.57 -17.95 5.36
C ARG A 79 -12.88 -17.20 4.23
N LEU A 80 -11.72 -17.65 3.75
CA LEU A 80 -11.08 -17.07 2.56
C LEU A 80 -11.98 -17.23 1.33
N LEU A 81 -12.60 -18.39 1.14
CA LEU A 81 -13.45 -18.67 -0.02
C LEU A 81 -14.80 -17.95 0.04
N GLU A 82 -15.23 -17.56 1.24
CA GLU A 82 -16.46 -16.80 1.47
C GLU A 82 -16.31 -15.31 1.11
N ASN A 83 -15.09 -14.83 0.87
CA ASN A 83 -14.79 -13.42 0.68
C ASN A 83 -14.03 -13.16 -0.63
N PRO A 84 -14.41 -12.13 -1.41
CA PRO A 84 -13.94 -11.98 -2.78
C PRO A 84 -12.49 -11.47 -2.90
N ILE A 85 -11.95 -10.87 -1.83
CA ILE A 85 -10.65 -10.20 -1.87
C ILE A 85 -9.78 -10.64 -0.69
N LEU A 86 -8.57 -11.10 -1.01
CA LEU A 86 -7.47 -11.32 -0.10
C LEU A 86 -6.44 -10.21 -0.23
N TYR A 87 -6.23 -9.46 0.84
CA TYR A 87 -5.18 -8.47 0.98
C TYR A 87 -4.00 -9.05 1.76
N ILE A 88 -2.79 -8.90 1.21
CA ILE A 88 -1.55 -9.30 1.86
C ILE A 88 -0.58 -8.12 1.78
N ASN A 89 -0.18 -7.58 2.91
CA ASN A 89 1.01 -6.73 2.96
C ASN A 89 2.24 -7.62 3.08
N CYS A 90 3.06 -7.68 2.03
CA CYS A 90 4.22 -8.55 1.98
C CYS A 90 5.33 -8.16 2.98
N ASP A 91 5.34 -6.93 3.49
CA ASP A 91 6.29 -6.47 4.53
C ASP A 91 5.83 -6.82 5.96
N GLU A 92 4.60 -7.32 6.14
CA GLU A 92 4.08 -7.86 7.42
C GLU A 92 4.32 -9.37 7.56
N GLN A 93 4.65 -10.06 6.46
CA GLN A 93 4.83 -11.51 6.48
C GLN A 93 6.25 -11.88 6.93
N PRO A 94 6.43 -12.87 7.82
CA PRO A 94 7.76 -13.33 8.23
C PRO A 94 8.56 -13.90 7.05
N ASN A 95 7.85 -14.57 6.14
CA ASN A 95 8.31 -15.01 4.82
C ASN A 95 7.08 -15.29 3.94
N LEU A 96 7.31 -15.50 2.65
CA LEU A 96 6.30 -15.94 1.68
C LEU A 96 6.44 -17.42 1.34
N GLU A 97 6.95 -18.21 2.28
CA GLU A 97 7.04 -19.66 2.16
C GLU A 97 5.79 -20.30 2.80
N PHE A 98 4.94 -20.85 1.93
CA PHE A 98 3.69 -21.49 2.29
C PHE A 98 3.77 -23.00 2.07
N PRO A 99 3.19 -23.85 2.94
CA PRO A 99 3.08 -25.29 2.70
C PRO A 99 2.24 -25.58 1.44
N GLN A 100 2.35 -26.81 0.92
CA GLN A 100 1.67 -27.20 -0.32
C GLN A 100 0.16 -26.98 -0.26
N GLU A 101 -0.47 -27.30 0.87
CA GLU A 101 -1.91 -27.12 1.08
C GLU A 101 -2.37 -25.66 0.97
N GLU A 102 -1.62 -24.72 1.53
CA GLU A 102 -1.89 -23.28 1.44
C GLU A 102 -1.68 -22.75 0.01
N ARG A 103 -0.65 -23.25 -0.69
CA ARG A 103 -0.42 -22.93 -2.10
C ARG A 103 -1.56 -23.42 -3.00
N ASP A 104 -2.04 -24.63 -2.74
CA ASP A 104 -3.17 -25.21 -3.48
C ASP A 104 -4.49 -24.50 -3.17
N ALA A 105 -4.69 -24.07 -1.91
CA ALA A 105 -5.81 -23.23 -1.53
C ALA A 105 -5.78 -21.88 -2.25
N LEU A 106 -4.61 -21.23 -2.33
CA LEU A 106 -4.46 -19.95 -3.04
C LEU A 106 -4.68 -20.08 -4.56
N ARG A 107 -4.19 -21.17 -5.17
CA ARG A 107 -4.49 -21.49 -6.57
C ARG A 107 -6.00 -21.62 -6.77
N ARG A 108 -6.66 -22.43 -5.94
CA ARG A 108 -8.12 -22.67 -6.02
C ARG A 108 -8.90 -21.38 -5.84
N TYR A 109 -8.51 -20.53 -4.90
CA TYR A 109 -9.10 -19.22 -4.66
C TYR A 109 -9.09 -18.36 -5.94
N MET A 110 -7.93 -18.22 -6.59
CA MET A 110 -7.83 -17.52 -7.88
C MET A 110 -8.58 -18.23 -9.01
N GLU A 111 -8.63 -19.55 -9.04
CA GLU A 111 -9.39 -20.26 -10.08
C GLU A 111 -10.91 -20.10 -9.93
N GLN A 112 -11.39 -19.84 -8.72
CA GLN A 112 -12.81 -19.70 -8.38
C GLN A 112 -13.32 -18.24 -8.42
N GLY A 113 -12.45 -17.27 -8.66
CA GLY A 113 -12.84 -15.86 -8.79
C GLY A 113 -12.23 -14.93 -7.75
N GLY A 114 -11.57 -15.47 -6.72
CA GLY A 114 -10.92 -14.66 -5.68
C GLY A 114 -9.83 -13.74 -6.24
N PHE A 115 -9.75 -12.52 -5.73
CA PHE A 115 -8.74 -11.53 -6.11
C PHE A 115 -7.70 -11.37 -5.01
N ILE A 116 -6.41 -11.38 -5.37
CA ILE A 116 -5.32 -11.20 -4.43
C ILE A 116 -4.66 -9.83 -4.67
N TYR A 117 -4.59 -9.01 -3.63
CA TYR A 117 -3.79 -7.79 -3.62
C TYR A 117 -2.56 -7.96 -2.72
N LEU A 118 -1.38 -8.04 -3.33
CA LEU A 118 -0.07 -8.01 -2.68
C LEU A 118 0.47 -6.57 -2.58
N ASP A 119 0.18 -5.87 -1.49
CA ASP A 119 0.84 -4.60 -1.17
C ASP A 119 2.29 -4.85 -0.73
N ALA A 120 3.20 -3.95 -1.08
CA ALA A 120 4.65 -4.18 -0.94
C ALA A 120 5.15 -5.46 -1.65
N GLY A 121 4.39 -5.99 -2.62
CA GLY A 121 4.78 -7.12 -3.45
C GLY A 121 5.85 -6.76 -4.50
N ILE A 122 6.06 -5.47 -4.73
CA ILE A 122 7.15 -4.89 -5.50
C ILE A 122 8.04 -4.09 -4.54
N LYS A 123 9.33 -4.44 -4.48
CA LYS A 123 10.30 -3.73 -3.65
C LYS A 123 11.68 -3.81 -4.27
N ALA A 124 12.25 -2.66 -4.61
CA ALA A 124 13.63 -2.61 -5.09
C ALA A 124 14.59 -2.96 -3.94
N SER A 125 15.61 -3.77 -4.23
CA SER A 125 16.47 -4.41 -3.22
C SER A 125 17.22 -3.43 -2.31
N PHE A 126 17.59 -2.24 -2.81
CA PHE A 126 18.29 -1.22 -2.01
C PHE A 126 17.43 -0.56 -0.93
N LEU A 127 16.09 -0.69 -1.02
CA LEU A 127 15.18 -0.15 0.00
C LEU A 127 15.32 -0.88 1.34
N GLY A 128 15.78 -2.14 1.33
CA GLY A 128 16.00 -2.92 2.54
C GLY A 128 14.77 -2.92 3.47
N GLN A 129 14.97 -2.46 4.71
CA GLN A 129 13.92 -2.31 5.72
C GLN A 129 13.25 -0.93 5.72
N ASP A 130 13.62 0.00 4.81
CA ASP A 130 12.92 1.28 4.70
C ASP A 130 11.51 1.05 4.15
N LEU A 131 10.57 1.76 4.76
CA LEU A 131 9.13 1.67 4.54
C LEU A 131 8.56 3.03 4.16
N GLY A 132 9.27 4.12 4.44
CA GLY A 132 8.77 5.49 4.25
C GLY A 132 8.79 5.96 2.80
N HIS A 133 9.18 5.11 1.85
CA HIS A 133 9.15 5.45 0.44
C HIS A 133 9.09 4.24 -0.49
N SER A 134 8.59 4.49 -1.70
CA SER A 134 8.46 3.50 -2.77
C SER A 134 9.42 3.83 -3.94
N TYR A 135 9.92 2.80 -4.62
CA TYR A 135 10.60 2.90 -5.91
C TYR A 135 9.77 2.14 -6.94
N ALA A 136 9.50 2.77 -8.09
CA ALA A 136 8.82 2.12 -9.21
C ALA A 136 9.73 1.07 -9.87
N ALA A 137 9.68 -0.15 -9.36
CA ALA A 137 10.24 -1.34 -10.00
C ALA A 137 9.11 -2.09 -10.73
N TRP A 138 9.33 -2.48 -11.97
CA TRP A 138 8.33 -3.18 -12.77
C TRP A 138 8.49 -4.70 -12.72
N GLU A 139 8.94 -5.18 -11.56
CA GLU A 139 9.09 -6.58 -11.23
C GLU A 139 8.73 -6.80 -9.77
N GLU A 140 8.07 -7.92 -9.50
CA GLU A 140 7.80 -8.39 -8.15
C GLU A 140 9.10 -8.71 -7.40
N ARG A 141 9.06 -8.62 -6.06
CA ARG A 141 10.19 -9.07 -5.23
C ARG A 141 10.45 -10.58 -5.41
N PRO A 142 11.70 -11.05 -5.26
CA PRO A 142 12.05 -12.45 -5.51
C PRO A 142 11.19 -13.48 -4.78
N GLU A 143 10.77 -13.20 -3.55
CA GLU A 143 9.97 -14.13 -2.74
C GLU A 143 8.52 -14.23 -3.25
N VAL A 144 7.97 -13.15 -3.80
CA VAL A 144 6.66 -13.17 -4.49
C VAL A 144 6.79 -13.98 -5.79
N LYS A 145 7.86 -13.77 -6.56
CA LYS A 145 8.14 -14.55 -7.77
C LYS A 145 8.24 -16.04 -7.48
N GLU A 146 9.01 -16.39 -6.45
CA GLU A 146 9.20 -17.78 -6.04
C GLU A 146 7.88 -18.42 -5.61
N LEU A 147 7.10 -17.74 -4.76
CA LEU A 147 5.79 -18.22 -4.34
C LEU A 147 4.90 -18.52 -5.55
N PHE A 148 4.74 -17.56 -6.47
CA PHE A 148 3.84 -17.71 -7.61
C PHE A 148 4.35 -18.70 -8.66
N SER A 149 5.67 -18.92 -8.78
CA SER A 149 6.21 -20.03 -9.60
C SER A 149 5.81 -21.42 -9.09
N LYS A 150 5.53 -21.56 -7.78
CA LYS A 150 5.04 -22.80 -7.17
C LYS A 150 3.51 -22.91 -7.25
N ILE A 151 2.79 -21.79 -7.27
CA ILE A 151 1.32 -21.75 -7.35
C ILE A 151 0.85 -21.83 -8.80
N LEU A 152 1.46 -21.11 -9.74
CA LEU A 152 1.08 -21.08 -11.16
C LEU A 152 2.35 -21.19 -12.03
N PRO A 153 2.97 -22.38 -12.17
CA PRO A 153 4.26 -22.55 -12.84
C PRO A 153 4.30 -22.08 -14.29
N GLU A 154 3.16 -22.05 -14.97
CA GLU A 154 3.00 -21.61 -16.35
C GLU A 154 2.69 -20.11 -16.49
N LYS A 155 2.63 -19.37 -15.38
CA LYS A 155 2.33 -17.94 -15.35
C LYS A 155 3.49 -17.16 -14.75
N THR A 156 3.65 -15.94 -15.21
CA THR A 156 4.54 -14.94 -14.62
C THR A 156 3.76 -13.65 -14.40
N PHE A 157 4.22 -12.85 -13.45
CA PHE A 157 3.75 -11.48 -13.33
C PHE A 157 4.11 -10.70 -14.60
N ILE A 158 3.16 -9.88 -15.07
CA ILE A 158 3.35 -8.98 -16.20
C ILE A 158 3.09 -7.54 -15.76
N PRO A 159 3.88 -6.56 -16.22
CA PRO A 159 3.59 -5.15 -16.02
C PRO A 159 2.16 -4.80 -16.46
N LEU A 160 1.42 -4.09 -15.61
CA LEU A 160 0.13 -3.54 -15.98
C LEU A 160 0.34 -2.19 -16.68
N GLY A 161 -0.05 -2.12 -17.96
CA GLY A 161 0.00 -0.89 -18.73
C GLY A 161 -0.80 0.24 -18.07
N ARG A 162 -0.40 1.48 -18.30
CA ARG A 162 -1.05 2.68 -17.72
C ARG A 162 -2.52 2.84 -18.12
N ASP A 163 -2.88 2.27 -19.25
CA ASP A 163 -4.24 2.19 -19.76
C ASP A 163 -5.03 1.01 -19.17
N HIS A 164 -4.46 0.15 -18.32
CA HIS A 164 -5.22 -0.95 -17.73
C HIS A 164 -6.45 -0.43 -16.96
N ASP A 165 -7.61 -1.10 -17.11
CA ASP A 165 -8.89 -0.64 -16.56
C ASP A 165 -8.86 -0.47 -15.02
N LEU A 166 -8.02 -1.25 -14.35
CA LEU A 166 -7.72 -1.10 -12.92
C LEU A 166 -7.39 0.36 -12.56
N PHE A 167 -6.59 1.07 -13.33
CA PHE A 167 -6.18 2.46 -13.01
C PHE A 167 -7.25 3.52 -13.33
N ARG A 168 -8.41 3.11 -13.85
CA ARG A 168 -9.51 3.99 -14.28
C ARG A 168 -10.88 3.48 -13.86
N THR A 169 -10.94 2.53 -12.93
CA THR A 169 -12.19 1.91 -12.51
C THR A 169 -13.11 2.89 -11.79
N PHE A 170 -12.56 3.78 -10.97
CA PHE A 170 -13.33 4.78 -10.23
C PHE A 170 -12.74 6.19 -10.38
N PHE A 171 -11.45 6.35 -10.10
CA PHE A 171 -10.70 7.57 -10.38
C PHE A 171 -9.88 7.42 -11.65
N THR A 172 -9.76 8.52 -12.40
CA THR A 172 -8.90 8.60 -13.59
C THR A 172 -7.83 9.68 -13.41
N GLY A 173 -6.58 9.31 -13.65
CA GLY A 173 -5.44 10.24 -13.59
C GLY A 173 -5.07 10.68 -12.17
N LEU A 174 -4.26 11.72 -12.10
CA LEU A 174 -3.68 12.23 -10.85
C LEU A 174 -4.69 13.07 -10.03
N PRO A 175 -4.54 13.15 -8.68
CA PRO A 175 -5.27 14.10 -7.86
C PRO A 175 -5.12 15.53 -8.37
N LYS A 176 -6.21 16.28 -8.39
CA LYS A 176 -6.18 17.73 -8.62
C LYS A 176 -6.28 18.44 -7.28
N ASN A 177 -5.82 19.68 -7.19
CA ASN A 177 -5.95 20.48 -5.96
C ASN A 177 -7.39 20.61 -5.44
N LYS A 178 -8.40 20.55 -6.32
CA LYS A 178 -9.82 20.57 -5.94
C LYS A 178 -10.30 19.27 -5.28
N ASP A 179 -9.54 18.20 -5.45
CA ASP A 179 -9.87 16.87 -4.93
C ASP A 179 -9.21 16.62 -3.56
N LEU A 180 -8.36 17.54 -3.11
CA LEU A 180 -7.71 17.47 -1.80
C LEU A 180 -8.62 18.15 -0.77
N GLU A 181 -8.98 17.42 0.29
CA GLU A 181 -9.71 17.94 1.45
C GLU A 181 -8.74 18.71 2.36
N ILE A 182 -8.32 19.87 1.90
CA ILE A 182 -7.39 20.75 2.62
C ILE A 182 -8.14 21.92 3.25
N GLN A 183 -7.73 22.28 4.47
CA GLN A 183 -8.22 23.46 5.18
C GLN A 183 -7.82 24.74 4.42
N THR A 184 -8.52 25.85 4.66
CA THR A 184 -8.38 27.08 3.86
C THR A 184 -6.98 27.71 4.03
N GLU A 185 -6.40 27.52 5.20
CA GLU A 185 -5.08 27.97 5.65
C GLU A 185 -3.93 27.07 5.19
N GLN A 186 -4.23 25.84 4.76
CA GLN A 186 -3.22 24.89 4.32
C GLN A 186 -2.71 25.24 2.92
N LYS A 187 -1.39 25.13 2.74
CA LYS A 187 -0.77 25.37 1.44
C LYS A 187 -1.15 24.26 0.47
N ARG A 188 -1.47 24.65 -0.76
CA ARG A 188 -1.64 23.74 -1.89
C ARG A 188 -0.29 23.41 -2.51
N LEU A 189 -0.20 22.23 -3.12
CA LEU A 189 0.97 21.91 -3.93
C LEU A 189 1.05 22.93 -5.09
N PRO A 190 2.19 23.63 -5.28
CA PRO A 190 2.32 24.61 -6.34
C PRO A 190 2.04 23.98 -7.70
N GLU A 191 1.40 24.73 -8.61
CA GLU A 191 1.05 24.21 -9.94
C GLU A 191 2.29 23.79 -10.75
N THR A 192 3.45 24.39 -10.51
CA THR A 192 4.73 23.98 -11.11
C THR A 192 5.18 22.61 -10.61
N VAL A 193 4.97 22.30 -9.32
CA VAL A 193 5.26 20.99 -8.74
C VAL A 193 4.23 19.97 -9.19
N LEU A 194 2.94 20.34 -9.25
CA LEU A 194 1.91 19.49 -9.85
C LEU A 194 2.21 19.18 -11.31
N SER A 195 2.60 20.16 -12.12
CA SER A 195 2.98 19.98 -13.52
C SER A 195 4.27 19.17 -13.66
N PHE A 196 5.18 19.24 -12.67
CA PHE A 196 6.35 18.38 -12.62
C PHE A 196 5.95 16.95 -12.26
N VAL A 197 5.16 16.75 -11.20
CA VAL A 197 4.66 15.46 -10.78
C VAL A 197 3.77 14.87 -11.87
N GLU A 198 3.00 15.68 -12.59
CA GLU A 198 2.35 15.28 -13.82
C GLU A 198 3.43 14.89 -14.81
N ARG A 199 4.26 15.76 -15.39
CA ARG A 199 5.24 15.34 -16.43
C ARG A 199 6.15 14.16 -16.06
N GLU A 200 6.59 14.09 -14.81
CA GLU A 200 7.39 13.00 -14.27
C GLU A 200 6.53 11.78 -14.04
N LYS A 201 5.31 11.92 -13.51
CA LYS A 201 4.36 10.83 -13.21
C LYS A 201 3.37 10.47 -14.35
N TRP A 202 3.29 11.27 -15.41
CA TRP A 202 2.20 11.39 -16.39
C TRP A 202 2.57 12.30 -17.61
N PRO A 203 2.34 11.90 -18.87
CA PRO A 203 1.90 10.59 -19.28
C PRO A 203 2.95 9.52 -19.00
N GLN A 204 4.16 9.89 -18.53
CA GLN A 204 5.36 9.05 -18.46
C GLN A 204 5.70 8.40 -17.11
N ALA A 205 4.79 8.38 -16.13
CA ALA A 205 4.94 7.39 -15.06
C ALA A 205 3.79 6.46 -14.80
N THR A 206 4.06 5.73 -13.73
CA THR A 206 4.11 4.31 -13.65
C THR A 206 3.27 4.04 -12.43
N TYR A 207 2.08 3.52 -12.64
CA TYR A 207 1.45 2.74 -11.60
C TYR A 207 2.18 1.41 -11.64
N SER A 208 3.32 1.36 -10.96
CA SER A 208 4.29 0.27 -11.05
C SER A 208 3.69 -0.99 -10.44
N PHE A 209 2.72 -1.59 -11.12
CA PHE A 209 2.01 -2.78 -10.70
C PHE A 209 2.34 -3.86 -11.70
N VAL A 210 2.48 -5.06 -11.18
CA VAL A 210 2.53 -6.27 -12.00
C VAL A 210 1.33 -7.14 -11.64
N GLY A 211 0.83 -7.92 -12.58
CA GLY A 211 -0.34 -8.75 -12.38
C GLY A 211 -0.23 -10.14 -12.98
N ILE A 212 -1.01 -11.08 -12.46
CA ILE A 212 -1.18 -12.42 -13.03
C ILE A 212 -2.63 -12.60 -13.45
N LYS A 213 -2.82 -13.09 -14.68
CA LYS A 213 -4.13 -13.48 -15.19
C LYS A 213 -4.39 -14.98 -15.00
N VAL A 214 -5.54 -15.31 -14.43
CA VAL A 214 -6.06 -16.68 -14.29
C VAL A 214 -7.41 -16.73 -15.00
N LYS A 215 -7.62 -17.70 -15.90
CA LYS A 215 -8.84 -17.80 -16.73
C LYS A 215 -9.24 -16.49 -17.44
N GLY A 216 -8.25 -15.73 -17.91
CA GLY A 216 -8.45 -14.48 -18.66
C GLY A 216 -8.68 -13.22 -17.82
N ARG A 217 -9.05 -13.35 -16.54
CA ARG A 217 -9.20 -12.21 -15.61
C ARG A 217 -7.92 -11.94 -14.85
N LEU A 218 -7.72 -10.70 -14.42
CA LEU A 218 -6.65 -10.34 -13.50
C LEU A 218 -6.99 -10.86 -12.10
N ALA A 219 -6.27 -11.87 -11.62
CA ALA A 219 -6.58 -12.58 -10.38
C ALA A 219 -5.66 -12.20 -9.21
N CYS A 220 -4.47 -11.69 -9.52
CA CYS A 220 -3.51 -11.23 -8.52
C CYS A 220 -2.81 -9.97 -9.04
N VAL A 221 -2.60 -9.00 -8.15
CA VAL A 221 -1.77 -7.82 -8.41
C VAL A 221 -0.74 -7.65 -7.31
N ALA A 222 0.45 -7.24 -7.69
CA ALA A 222 1.49 -6.78 -6.78
C ALA A 222 1.77 -5.31 -7.05
N SER A 223 1.82 -4.52 -5.97
CA SER A 223 2.15 -3.09 -6.02
C SER A 223 3.40 -2.79 -5.19
N PRO A 224 3.99 -1.60 -5.35
CA PRO A 224 4.88 -1.05 -4.33
C PRO A 224 4.06 -0.76 -3.07
N ILE A 225 4.71 -0.26 -2.01
CA ILE A 225 4.01 0.13 -0.78
C ILE A 225 3.01 1.26 -1.08
N CYS A 226 1.72 0.91 -1.16
CA CYS A 226 0.60 1.84 -1.31
C CYS A 226 -0.07 2.09 0.04
N ALA A 227 -0.05 1.11 0.94
CA ALA A 227 -0.66 1.22 2.26
C ALA A 227 -0.15 2.41 3.09
N MET A 228 1.09 2.85 2.86
CA MET A 228 1.63 4.07 3.48
C MET A 228 0.76 5.31 3.23
N GLY A 229 0.01 5.33 2.13
CA GLY A 229 -0.85 6.43 1.74
C GLY A 229 -2.27 6.39 2.26
N TRP A 230 -2.72 5.32 2.90
CA TRP A 230 -4.15 5.15 3.20
C TRP A 230 -4.53 5.55 4.63
N GLY A 231 -3.57 5.58 5.56
CA GLY A 231 -3.82 5.74 6.98
C GLY A 231 -4.35 7.13 7.33
N ARG A 232 -5.44 7.17 8.12
CA ARG A 232 -5.88 8.34 8.87
C ARG A 232 -5.88 8.00 10.36
N ASP A 233 -5.51 8.95 11.20
CA ASP A 233 -5.60 8.81 12.65
C ASP A 233 -7.06 8.99 13.16
N GLU A 234 -7.25 8.91 14.48
CA GLU A 234 -8.58 9.07 15.11
C GLU A 234 -9.22 10.45 14.89
N PHE A 235 -8.42 11.46 14.54
CA PHE A 235 -8.87 12.82 14.22
C PHE A 235 -9.08 13.03 12.71
N GLY A 236 -8.80 12.00 11.89
CA GLY A 236 -8.93 12.06 10.43
C GLY A 236 -7.70 12.65 9.73
N ALA A 237 -6.62 12.95 10.44
CA ALA A 237 -5.39 13.46 9.85
C ALA A 237 -4.60 12.33 9.17
N TRP A 238 -3.96 12.64 8.06
CA TRP A 238 -3.17 11.67 7.30
C TRP A 238 -1.93 11.20 8.06
N ILE A 239 -1.69 9.89 8.07
CA ILE A 239 -0.51 9.27 8.68
C ILE A 239 0.02 8.09 7.85
N PRO A 240 1.35 7.85 7.83
CA PRO A 240 2.42 8.74 8.28
C PRO A 240 2.72 9.85 7.25
N PRO A 241 3.53 10.87 7.58
CA PRO A 241 4.00 11.84 6.59
C PRO A 241 4.74 11.18 5.42
N ILE A 242 4.39 11.55 4.19
CA ILE A 242 4.97 10.98 2.96
C ILE A 242 5.80 12.03 2.24
N SER A 243 6.98 11.61 1.78
CA SER A 243 7.85 12.42 0.93
C SER A 243 7.74 11.98 -0.51
N PHE A 244 7.84 12.95 -1.43
CA PHE A 244 7.92 12.67 -2.85
C PHE A 244 9.32 12.71 -3.37
N ARG A 245 9.61 11.72 -4.21
CA ARG A 245 10.84 11.69 -4.97
C ARG A 245 10.65 12.43 -6.30
N VAL A 246 11.47 13.43 -6.51
CA VAL A 246 11.48 14.33 -7.66
C VAL A 246 12.79 14.15 -8.41
N ARG A 247 12.73 14.00 -9.73
CA ARG A 247 13.92 14.02 -10.60
C ARG A 247 14.46 15.44 -10.68
N GLU A 248 15.71 15.64 -10.29
CA GLU A 248 16.37 16.93 -10.40
C GLU A 248 16.87 17.19 -11.84
N SER A 249 16.94 18.46 -12.22
CA SER A 249 17.48 18.90 -13.50
C SER A 249 18.30 20.19 -13.34
N ALA A 250 19.47 20.24 -13.96
CA ALA A 250 20.31 21.42 -14.06
C ALA A 250 21.12 21.39 -15.38
N GLU A 251 21.74 22.51 -15.76
CA GLU A 251 22.68 22.54 -16.88
C GLU A 251 23.91 21.67 -16.58
N ASN A 252 24.42 20.96 -17.60
CA ASN A 252 25.58 20.06 -17.51
C ASN A 252 25.46 18.94 -16.45
N PHE A 253 24.24 18.64 -15.99
CA PHE A 253 24.03 17.75 -14.86
C PHE A 253 24.46 16.30 -15.16
N ASP A 254 24.16 15.79 -16.37
CA ASP A 254 24.61 14.47 -16.82
C ASP A 254 26.14 14.35 -16.81
N GLN A 255 26.85 15.36 -17.32
CA GLN A 255 28.30 15.39 -17.39
C GLN A 255 28.94 15.45 -16.01
N ASN A 256 28.38 16.28 -15.12
CA ASN A 256 28.88 16.43 -13.75
C ASN A 256 28.70 15.14 -12.94
N LEU A 257 27.56 14.45 -13.10
CA LEU A 257 27.28 13.22 -12.37
C LEU A 257 28.18 12.06 -12.80
N LYS A 258 28.61 12.01 -14.07
CA LYS A 258 29.59 11.02 -14.56
C LYS A 258 30.96 11.12 -13.87
N LEU A 259 31.29 12.30 -13.35
CA LEU A 259 32.56 12.57 -12.65
C LEU A 259 32.41 12.52 -11.12
N ALA A 260 31.18 12.36 -10.62
CA ALA A 260 30.92 12.35 -9.20
C ALA A 260 31.35 11.02 -8.57
N SER A 261 32.04 11.09 -7.44
CA SER A 261 32.26 9.93 -6.59
C SER A 261 30.99 9.64 -5.79
N PHE A 262 30.58 8.37 -5.73
CA PHE A 262 29.49 7.91 -4.87
C PHE A 262 30.00 6.91 -3.84
N SER A 263 29.28 6.79 -2.72
CA SER A 263 29.44 5.73 -1.73
C SER A 263 28.24 4.76 -1.79
N GLY A 264 28.46 3.51 -1.40
CA GLY A 264 27.39 2.50 -1.33
C GLY A 264 27.46 1.41 -2.39
N GLY A 265 26.35 0.69 -2.53
CA GLY A 265 26.19 -0.43 -3.45
C GLY A 265 25.63 0.01 -4.81
N THR A 266 25.63 -0.96 -5.73
CA THR A 266 25.03 -0.84 -7.07
C THR A 266 23.87 -1.82 -7.17
N TYR A 267 22.73 -1.36 -7.66
CA TYR A 267 21.50 -2.14 -7.71
C TYR A 267 20.83 -1.96 -9.06
N GLU A 268 20.41 -3.05 -9.68
CA GLU A 268 19.63 -2.99 -10.90
C GLU A 268 18.13 -2.89 -10.58
N VAL A 269 17.42 -2.04 -11.32
CA VAL A 269 15.96 -1.97 -11.24
C VAL A 269 15.35 -2.00 -12.62
N THR A 270 14.35 -2.87 -12.81
CA THR A 270 13.59 -2.96 -14.06
C THR A 270 12.65 -1.79 -14.25
N ARG A 271 12.74 -1.18 -15.43
CA ARG A 271 11.83 -0.15 -15.96
C ARG A 271 10.61 -0.79 -16.61
N GLU A 272 9.61 0.02 -16.92
CA GLU A 272 8.40 -0.43 -17.62
C GLU A 272 8.71 -1.07 -18.98
N ASP A 273 9.72 -0.54 -19.67
CA ASP A 273 10.20 -1.02 -20.98
C ASP A 273 11.07 -2.29 -20.88
N GLY A 274 11.26 -2.84 -19.68
CA GLY A 274 12.08 -4.03 -19.41
C GLY A 274 13.59 -3.77 -19.34
N LEU A 275 14.05 -2.56 -19.66
CA LEU A 275 15.46 -2.19 -19.52
C LEU A 275 15.80 -1.94 -18.03
N LYS A 276 17.10 -1.96 -17.70
CA LYS A 276 17.58 -1.80 -16.33
C LYS A 276 18.17 -0.41 -16.10
N ASP A 277 17.62 0.30 -15.11
CA ASP A 277 18.33 1.43 -14.50
C ASP A 277 19.38 0.85 -13.51
N ILE A 278 20.55 1.48 -13.44
CA ILE A 278 21.55 1.18 -12.41
C ILE A 278 21.44 2.25 -11.32
N ILE A 279 21.12 1.82 -10.11
CA ILE A 279 20.94 2.66 -8.93
C ILE A 279 22.19 2.57 -8.06
N TYR A 280 22.71 3.73 -7.68
CA TYR A 280 23.81 3.84 -6.73
C TYR A 280 23.28 4.43 -5.43
N SER A 281 23.39 3.65 -4.36
CA SER A 281 22.85 4.01 -3.05
C SER A 281 23.57 3.27 -1.94
N GLU A 282 23.62 3.87 -0.76
CA GLU A 282 23.86 3.11 0.46
C GLU A 282 22.59 2.32 0.84
N ASN A 283 22.76 1.14 1.42
CA ASN A 283 21.65 0.30 1.83
C ASN A 283 20.80 1.01 2.91
N GLY A 284 19.48 1.06 2.71
CA GLY A 284 18.56 1.74 3.63
C GLY A 284 18.61 3.27 3.56
N GLN A 285 19.37 3.85 2.62
CA GLN A 285 19.32 5.27 2.31
C GLN A 285 18.43 5.52 1.10
N ARG A 286 17.88 6.74 1.04
CA ARG A 286 17.09 7.19 -0.12
C ARG A 286 18.00 7.24 -1.35
N PRO A 287 17.63 6.59 -2.47
CA PRO A 287 18.46 6.51 -3.66
C PRO A 287 18.64 7.90 -4.26
N LEU A 288 19.90 8.23 -4.56
CA LEU A 288 20.27 9.55 -5.04
C LEU A 288 20.74 9.51 -6.49
N TRP A 289 21.52 8.51 -6.93
CA TRP A 289 22.09 8.48 -8.29
C TRP A 289 21.55 7.32 -9.12
N VAL A 290 21.18 7.63 -10.36
CA VAL A 290 20.68 6.65 -11.32
C VAL A 290 21.36 6.84 -12.67
N GLN A 291 21.89 5.75 -13.22
CA GLN A 291 22.31 5.65 -14.60
C GLN A 291 21.22 4.92 -15.40
N GLU A 292 20.66 5.61 -16.39
CA GLU A 292 19.68 5.06 -17.33
C GLU A 292 20.36 4.11 -18.35
N PRO A 293 19.60 3.21 -19.01
CA PRO A 293 20.15 2.25 -19.99
C PRO A 293 20.95 2.89 -21.13
N ASN A 294 20.64 4.14 -21.48
CA ASN A 294 21.31 4.91 -22.53
C ASN A 294 22.63 5.57 -22.03
N GLY A 295 23.04 5.33 -20.79
CA GLY A 295 24.24 5.92 -20.17
C GLY A 295 24.04 7.32 -19.59
N LYS A 296 22.82 7.88 -19.60
CA LYS A 296 22.49 9.17 -19.00
C LYS A 296 22.36 9.06 -17.48
N TRP A 297 22.92 10.03 -16.78
CA TRP A 297 22.86 10.13 -15.33
C TRP A 297 21.76 11.11 -14.88
N ARG A 298 21.09 10.77 -13.78
CA ARG A 298 20.11 11.62 -13.11
C ARG A 298 20.21 11.45 -11.60
N ILE A 299 19.79 12.48 -10.86
CA ILE A 299 19.55 12.34 -9.43
C ILE A 299 18.08 12.47 -9.09
N PHE A 300 17.72 11.85 -7.98
CA PHE A 300 16.42 12.03 -7.37
C PHE A 300 16.58 12.64 -5.98
N LYS A 301 15.79 13.66 -5.68
CA LYS A 301 15.72 14.25 -4.35
C LYS A 301 14.34 14.02 -3.75
N TYR A 302 14.33 13.83 -2.43
CA TYR A 302 13.10 13.65 -1.68
C TYR A 302 12.69 14.97 -1.06
N TYR A 303 11.47 15.39 -1.38
CA TYR A 303 10.84 16.58 -0.84
C TYR A 303 9.75 16.15 0.14
N SER A 304 9.72 16.83 1.28
CA SER A 304 8.77 16.63 2.35
C SER A 304 8.02 17.94 2.58
N GLY A 305 6.78 17.86 3.01
CA GLY A 305 5.92 19.00 3.27
C GLY A 305 4.50 18.52 3.45
N GLU A 306 3.68 19.29 4.16
CA GLU A 306 2.27 18.96 4.38
C GLU A 306 1.52 18.85 3.05
N GLU A 307 1.77 19.78 2.12
CA GLU A 307 1.17 19.80 0.78
C GLU A 307 1.57 18.59 -0.08
N ILE A 308 2.82 18.14 0.06
CA ILE A 308 3.34 16.95 -0.63
C ILE A 308 2.70 15.69 -0.03
N SER A 309 2.66 15.62 1.30
CA SER A 309 2.08 14.49 2.02
C SER A 309 0.61 14.34 1.67
N ASN A 310 -0.18 15.42 1.76
CA ASN A 310 -1.61 15.41 1.46
C ASN A 310 -1.89 14.94 0.02
N TYR A 311 -1.11 15.42 -0.95
CA TYR A 311 -1.22 14.96 -2.32
C TYR A 311 -0.84 13.48 -2.46
N ALA A 312 0.23 13.03 -1.79
CA ALA A 312 0.67 11.63 -1.81
C ALA A 312 -0.40 10.68 -1.27
N HIS A 313 -1.01 11.01 -0.13
CA HIS A 313 -2.12 10.25 0.43
C HIS A 313 -3.29 10.18 -0.54
N ALA A 314 -3.70 11.32 -1.12
CA ALA A 314 -4.77 11.33 -2.12
C ALA A 314 -4.43 10.43 -3.33
N PHE A 315 -3.19 10.47 -3.81
CA PHE A 315 -2.74 9.64 -4.93
C PHE A 315 -2.81 8.13 -4.61
N TYR A 316 -2.22 7.70 -3.50
CA TYR A 316 -2.19 6.28 -3.13
C TYR A 316 -3.56 5.75 -2.71
N SER A 317 -4.38 6.56 -2.04
CA SER A 317 -5.76 6.17 -1.71
C SER A 317 -6.61 5.99 -2.97
N ARG A 318 -6.50 6.88 -3.97
CA ARG A 318 -7.17 6.66 -5.26
C ARG A 318 -6.76 5.36 -5.94
N LEU A 319 -5.47 5.02 -5.89
CA LEU A 319 -4.99 3.75 -6.42
C LEU A 319 -5.56 2.55 -5.67
N GLY A 320 -5.52 2.58 -4.34
CA GLY A 320 -6.13 1.55 -3.51
C GLY A 320 -7.61 1.38 -3.82
N MET A 321 -8.37 2.47 -3.84
CA MET A 321 -9.81 2.46 -4.15
C MET A 321 -10.10 1.85 -5.52
N ASN A 322 -9.31 2.23 -6.53
CA ASN A 322 -9.38 1.66 -7.87
C ASN A 322 -9.12 0.15 -7.87
N VAL A 323 -8.11 -0.34 -7.15
CA VAL A 323 -7.81 -1.79 -7.05
C VAL A 323 -8.97 -2.54 -6.41
N PHE A 324 -9.46 -2.09 -5.26
CA PHE A 324 -10.55 -2.78 -4.54
C PHE A 324 -11.87 -2.76 -5.33
N LEU A 325 -12.22 -1.64 -5.96
CA LEU A 325 -13.42 -1.58 -6.80
C LEU A 325 -13.25 -2.41 -8.09
N TYR A 326 -12.07 -2.43 -8.69
CA TYR A 326 -11.79 -3.28 -9.85
C TYR A 326 -12.00 -4.75 -9.51
N ALA A 327 -11.46 -5.18 -8.37
CA ALA A 327 -11.57 -6.55 -7.86
C ALA A 327 -13.01 -6.98 -7.55
N LEU A 328 -13.89 -6.03 -7.17
CA LEU A 328 -15.31 -6.33 -6.97
C LEU A 328 -16.13 -6.41 -8.25
N LEU A 329 -15.69 -5.72 -9.31
CA LEU A 329 -16.45 -5.57 -10.54
C LEU A 329 -16.05 -6.59 -11.63
N ASN A 330 -14.94 -7.31 -11.48
CA ASN A 330 -14.34 -8.14 -12.54
C ASN A 330 -13.81 -9.49 -12.02
#